data_AF-A0A2P8ESB7-F1
#
_entry.id   AF-A0A2P8ESB7-F1
#
_cell.length_a   1.000
_cell.length_b   1.000
_cell.length_c   1.000
_cell.angle_alpha   90.00
_cell.angle_beta   90.00
_cell.angle_gamma   90.00
#
_symmetry.space_group_name_H-M   'P 1'
#
loop_
_entity.id
_entity.type
_entity.pdbx_description
1 polymer ?
#
loop_
_entity_poly.entity_id
_entity_poly.type
_entity_poly.pdbx_seq_one_letter_code
_entity_poly.pdbx_strand_id
1 'polypeptide(L)'
;MMENTYELATRLLQVTESLHQSAEAENWDALPQLQQQRVQLIHALENSSEPDMTQETLTAIRQLLIQSQLIERQALVIITQQQEKISHEHNQLQQNQKARKAYGSFS
;
A
#
# COMPACT_ATOMS: atom_id res chain seq x y z
N MET A 1 -12.58 11.03 -21.91
CA MET A 1 -13.24 9.72 -22.11
C MET A 1 -13.43 9.13 -20.72
N MET A 2 -14.64 8.65 -20.38
CA MET A 2 -14.82 7.87 -19.14
C MET A 2 -14.07 6.56 -19.32
N GLU A 3 -13.20 6.22 -18.36
CA GLU A 3 -12.51 4.94 -18.32
C GLU A 3 -13.52 3.84 -18.00
N ASN A 4 -13.41 2.71 -18.70
CA ASN A 4 -14.27 1.56 -18.43
C ASN A 4 -13.85 0.88 -17.12
N THR A 5 -14.80 0.29 -16.41
CA THR A 5 -14.62 -0.53 -15.20
C THR A 5 -13.46 -1.52 -15.31
N TYR A 6 -13.29 -2.16 -16.47
CA TYR A 6 -12.16 -3.05 -16.72
C TYR A 6 -10.81 -2.34 -16.66
N GLU A 7 -10.69 -1.17 -17.30
CA GLU A 7 -9.46 -0.36 -17.30
C GLU A 7 -9.11 0.12 -15.89
N LEU A 8 -10.13 0.55 -15.12
CA LEU A 8 -9.97 0.94 -13.74
C LEU A 8 -9.44 -0.23 -12.88
N ALA A 9 -9.97 -1.43 -13.07
CA ALA A 9 -9.53 -2.64 -12.37
C ALA A 9 -8.09 -3.04 -12.76
N THR A 10 -7.72 -2.93 -14.04
CA THR A 10 -6.34 -3.18 -14.49
C THR A 10 -5.37 -2.17 -13.89
N ARG A 11 -5.71 -0.88 -13.88
CA ARG A 11 -4.87 0.15 -13.25
C ARG A 11 -4.75 -0.03 -11.75
N LEU A 12 -5.82 -0.46 -11.08
CA LEU A 12 -5.78 -0.77 -9.66
C LEU A 12 -4.75 -1.88 -9.37
N LEU A 13 -4.73 -2.93 -10.18
CA LEU A 13 -3.74 -4.00 -10.08
C LEU A 13 -2.32 -3.45 -10.28
N GLN A 14 -2.07 -2.71 -11.35
CA GLN A 14 -0.75 -2.15 -11.66
C GLN A 14 -0.21 -1.21 -10.57
N VAL A 15 -1.06 -0.35 -10.00
CA VAL A 15 -0.68 0.53 -8.89
C VAL A 15 -0.40 -0.30 -7.64
N THR A 16 -1.17 -1.36 -7.39
CA THR A 16 -0.96 -2.24 -6.24
C THR A 16 0.32 -3.06 -6.37
N GLU A 17 0.66 -3.53 -7.57
CA GLU A 17 1.96 -4.14 -7.90
C GLU A 17 3.12 -3.16 -7.68
N SER A 18 2.97 -1.92 -8.15
CA SER A 18 3.99 -0.87 -7.97
C SER A 18 4.19 -0.53 -6.48
N LEU A 19 3.12 -0.54 -5.70
CA LEU A 19 3.16 -0.35 -4.24
C LEU A 19 3.91 -1.50 -3.57
N HIS A 20 3.61 -2.74 -3.94
CA HIS A 20 4.33 -3.92 -3.44
C HIS A 20 5.83 -3.87 -3.78
N GLN A 21 6.17 -3.62 -5.05
CA GLN A 21 7.57 -3.51 -5.49
C GLN A 21 8.31 -2.38 -4.77
N SER A 22 7.64 -1.24 -4.54
CA SER A 22 8.23 -0.13 -3.77
C SER A 22 8.47 -0.51 -2.31
N ALA A 23 7.56 -1.28 -1.70
CA ALA A 23 7.75 -1.79 -0.35
C ALA A 23 8.89 -2.82 -0.27
N GLU A 24 8.97 -3.75 -1.23
CA GLU A 24 10.09 -4.72 -1.32
C GLU A 24 11.44 -4.03 -1.54
N ALA A 25 11.47 -2.96 -2.33
CA ALA A 25 12.67 -2.18 -2.59
C ALA A 25 13.00 -1.16 -1.48
N GLU A 26 12.26 -1.17 -0.37
CA GLU A 26 12.36 -0.19 0.73
C GLU A 26 12.26 1.28 0.26
N ASN A 27 11.59 1.52 -0.88
CA ASN A 27 11.34 2.85 -1.42
C ASN A 27 10.10 3.47 -0.75
N TRP A 28 10.25 3.82 0.52
CA TRP A 28 9.16 4.33 1.36
C TRP A 28 8.59 5.67 0.89
N ASP A 29 9.40 6.49 0.22
CA ASP A 29 9.00 7.82 -0.27
C ASP A 29 7.93 7.75 -1.37
N ALA A 30 7.90 6.66 -2.15
CA ALA A 30 6.93 6.46 -3.21
C ALA A 30 5.56 5.97 -2.71
N LEU A 31 5.50 5.33 -1.54
CA LEU A 31 4.28 4.67 -1.05
C LEU A 31 3.09 5.61 -0.84
N PRO A 32 3.22 6.84 -0.29
CA PRO A 32 2.07 7.72 -0.08
C PRO A 32 1.37 8.09 -1.38
N GLN A 33 2.13 8.38 -2.44
CA GLN A 33 1.57 8.74 -3.74
C GLN A 33 0.86 7.55 -4.39
N LEU A 34 1.48 6.36 -4.34
CA LEU A 34 0.87 5.13 -4.87
C LEU A 34 -0.41 4.76 -4.12
N GLN A 35 -0.42 4.88 -2.80
CA GLN A 35 -1.62 4.65 -2.00
C GLN A 35 -2.72 5.66 -2.31
N GLN A 36 -2.39 6.94 -2.55
CA GLN A 36 -3.36 7.94 -2.95
C GLN A 36 -4.00 7.61 -4.32
N GLN A 37 -3.18 7.22 -5.30
CA GLN A 37 -3.66 6.79 -6.63
C GLN A 37 -4.57 5.56 -6.50
N ARG A 38 -4.19 4.60 -5.64
CA ARG A 38 -4.98 3.41 -5.37
C ARG A 38 -6.36 3.75 -4.80
N VAL A 39 -6.42 4.64 -3.81
CA VAL A 39 -7.70 5.09 -3.22
C VAL A 39 -8.59 5.79 -4.26
N GLN A 40 -8.01 6.60 -5.14
CA GLN A 40 -8.75 7.25 -6.22
C GLN A 40 -9.35 6.23 -7.19
N LEU A 41 -8.59 5.18 -7.55
CA LEU A 41 -9.07 4.10 -8.42
C LEU A 41 -10.17 3.26 -7.77
N ILE A 42 -10.08 2.98 -6.47
CA ILE A 42 -11.13 2.29 -5.72
C ILE A 42 -12.42 3.12 -5.75
N HIS A 43 -12.34 4.43 -5.46
CA HIS A 43 -13.52 5.29 -5.56
C HIS A 43 -14.07 5.39 -6.98
N ALA A 44 -13.22 5.42 -8.00
CA ALA A 44 -13.68 5.39 -9.39
C ALA A 44 -14.43 4.09 -9.71
N LEU A 45 -13.93 2.94 -9.24
CA LEU A 45 -14.59 1.64 -9.39
C LEU A 45 -15.92 1.57 -8.64
N GLU A 46 -15.99 2.07 -7.41
CA GLU A 46 -17.23 2.12 -6.61
C GLU A 46 -18.33 2.94 -7.29
N ASN A 47 -17.94 4.00 -8.01
CA ASN A 47 -18.85 4.88 -8.73
C ASN A 47 -19.05 4.46 -10.21
N SER A 48 -18.32 3.44 -10.68
CA SER A 48 -18.49 2.93 -12.04
C SER A 48 -19.79 2.12 -12.11
N SER A 49 -20.67 2.51 -13.03
CA SER A 49 -21.90 1.79 -13.31
C SER A 49 -21.98 1.59 -14.81
N GLU A 50 -21.71 0.37 -15.25
CA GLU A 50 -21.90 -0.03 -16.64
C GLU A 50 -23.03 -1.06 -16.69
N PRO A 51 -24.18 -0.70 -17.28
CA PRO A 51 -25.37 -1.55 -17.23
C PRO A 51 -25.24 -2.83 -18.07
N ASP A 52 -24.31 -2.89 -19.04
CA ASP A 52 -24.25 -3.96 -20.05
C ASP A 52 -22.87 -4.63 -20.17
N MET A 53 -22.32 -5.13 -19.06
CA MET A 53 -21.08 -5.92 -19.09
C MET A 53 -21.36 -7.40 -19.40
N THR A 54 -20.53 -8.01 -20.26
CA THR A 54 -20.60 -9.44 -20.51
C THR A 54 -20.14 -10.25 -19.29
N GLN A 55 -20.60 -11.51 -19.17
CA GLN A 55 -20.16 -12.40 -18.09
C GLN A 55 -18.64 -12.66 -18.11
N GLU A 56 -18.02 -12.69 -19.28
CA GLU A 56 -16.57 -12.81 -19.45
C GLU A 56 -15.85 -11.58 -18.86
N THR A 57 -16.30 -10.37 -19.22
CA THR A 57 -15.76 -9.11 -18.70
C THR A 57 -15.88 -9.04 -17.18
N LEU A 58 -17.05 -9.38 -16.62
CA LEU A 58 -17.27 -9.41 -15.17
C LEU A 58 -16.34 -10.41 -14.46
N THR A 59 -16.10 -11.56 -15.07
CA THR A 59 -15.20 -12.59 -14.53
C THR A 59 -13.75 -12.08 -14.53
N ALA A 60 -13.32 -11.45 -15.62
CA ALA A 60 -11.99 -10.87 -15.73
C ALA A 60 -11.77 -9.74 -14.71
N ILE A 61 -12.74 -8.83 -14.55
CA ILE A 61 -12.69 -7.77 -13.52
C ILE A 61 -12.55 -8.38 -12.13
N ARG A 62 -13.36 -9.39 -11.79
CA ARG A 62 -13.26 -10.08 -10.49
C ARG A 62 -11.88 -10.69 -10.26
N GLN A 63 -11.28 -11.30 -11.28
CA GLN A 63 -9.93 -11.86 -11.17
C GLN A 63 -8.89 -10.77 -10.90
N LEU A 64 -8.96 -9.63 -11.60
CA LEU A 64 -8.06 -8.49 -11.36
C LEU A 64 -8.20 -7.95 -9.93
N LEU A 65 -9.43 -7.83 -9.42
CA LEU A 65 -9.67 -7.37 -8.05
C LEU A 65 -9.14 -8.35 -7.01
N ILE A 66 -9.34 -9.65 -7.21
CA ILE A 66 -8.80 -10.69 -6.31
C ILE A 66 -7.27 -10.65 -6.30
N GLN A 67 -6.63 -10.55 -7.47
CA GLN A 67 -5.18 -10.43 -7.57
C GLN A 67 -4.67 -9.17 -6.85
N SER A 68 -5.34 -8.03 -7.06
CA SER A 68 -5.00 -6.77 -6.38
C SER A 68 -5.06 -6.92 -4.86
N GLN A 69 -6.10 -7.57 -4.32
CA GLN A 69 -6.23 -7.81 -2.88
C GLN A 69 -5.15 -8.74 -2.31
N LEU A 70 -4.73 -9.76 -3.07
CA LEU A 70 -3.66 -10.65 -2.65
C LEU A 70 -2.32 -9.92 -2.54
N ILE A 71 -2.00 -9.10 -3.54
CA ILE A 71 -0.76 -8.30 -3.57
C ILE A 71 -0.77 -7.24 -2.48
N GLU A 72 -1.91 -6.57 -2.25
CA GLU A 72 -2.05 -5.62 -1.13
C GLU A 72 -1.72 -6.27 0.22
N ARG A 73 -2.19 -7.50 0.46
CA ARG A 73 -1.89 -8.21 1.72
C ARG A 73 -0.40 -8.49 1.86
N GLN A 74 0.29 -8.83 0.78
CA GLN A 74 1.74 -9.04 0.78
C GLN A 74 2.47 -7.73 1.11
N ALA A 75 2.07 -6.63 0.47
CA ALA A 75 2.67 -5.32 0.71
C ALA A 75 2.45 -4.86 2.16
N LEU A 76 1.26 -5.09 2.72
CA LEU A 76 0.92 -4.74 4.09
C LEU A 76 1.80 -5.46 5.11
N VAL A 77 2.14 -6.74 4.87
CA VAL A 77 3.07 -7.48 5.74
C VAL A 77 4.42 -6.79 5.79
N ILE A 78 5.00 -6.43 4.65
CA ILE A 78 6.30 -5.76 4.56
C ILE A 78 6.27 -4.41 5.27
N ILE A 79 5.25 -3.58 4.99
CA ILE A 79 5.10 -2.25 5.59
C ILE A 79 4.96 -2.36 7.12
N THR A 80 4.17 -3.32 7.61
CA THR A 80 3.96 -3.53 9.05
C THR A 80 5.27 -3.96 9.72
N GLN A 81 6.01 -4.89 9.14
CA GLN A 81 7.31 -5.32 9.66
C GLN A 81 8.31 -4.16 9.74
N GLN A 82 8.34 -3.31 8.71
CA GLN A 82 9.19 -2.13 8.73
C GLN A 82 8.76 -1.13 9.81
N GLN A 83 7.46 -0.92 10.00
CA GLN A 83 6.94 -0.05 11.06
C GLN A 83 7.33 -0.55 12.45
N GLU A 84 7.23 -1.85 12.70
CA GLU A 84 7.64 -2.48 13.96
C GLU A 84 9.14 -2.28 14.23
N LYS A 85 9.97 -2.47 13.20
CA LYS A 85 11.42 -2.24 13.27
C LYS A 85 11.75 -0.80 13.66
N ILE A 86 11.16 0.19 12.96
CA ILE A 86 11.39 1.61 13.24
C ILE A 86 10.93 1.97 14.67
N SER A 87 9.78 1.45 15.09
CA SER A 87 9.27 1.65 16.45
C SER A 87 10.23 1.10 17.51
N HIS A 88 10.78 -0.09 17.28
CA HIS A 88 11.77 -0.68 18.17
C HIS A 88 13.05 0.18 18.23
N GLU A 89 13.60 0.59 17.09
CA GLU A 89 14.81 1.42 17.01
C GLU A 89 14.60 2.76 17.73
N HIS A 90 13.45 3.40 17.53
CA HIS A 90 13.12 4.64 18.20
C HIS A 90 13.07 4.49 19.73
N ASN A 91 12.44 3.43 20.23
CA ASN A 91 12.38 3.15 21.67
C ASN A 91 13.78 2.91 22.27
N GLN A 92 14.65 2.18 21.57
CA GLN A 92 16.04 1.98 22.00
C GLN A 92 16.81 3.31 22.04
N LEU A 93 16.66 4.16 21.01
CA LEU A 93 17.30 5.48 20.97
C LEU A 93 16.86 6.35 22.15
N GLN A 94 15.56 6.38 22.48
CA GLN A 94 15.07 7.12 23.63
C GLN A 94 15.65 6.60 24.95
N GLN A 95 15.73 5.27 25.13
CA GLN A 95 16.33 4.67 26.32
C GLN A 95 17.82 5.02 26.44
N ASN A 96 18.57 4.92 25.34
CA ASN A 96 19.98 5.30 25.29
C ASN A 96 20.20 6.79 25.59
N GLN A 97 19.33 7.68 25.10
CA GLN A 97 19.39 9.10 25.42
C GLN A 97 19.12 9.36 26.91
N LYS A 98 18.14 8.66 27.52
CA LYS A 98 17.88 8.75 28.97
C LYS A 98 19.08 8.26 29.78
N ALA A 99 19.68 7.13 29.40
CA ALA A 99 20.88 6.59 30.05
C ALA A 99 22.05 7.58 29.94
N ARG A 100 22.33 8.13 28.75
CA ARG A 100 23.38 9.15 28.55
C ARG A 100 23.16 10.39 29.41
N LYS A 101 21.93 10.88 29.53
CA LYS A 101 21.59 12.02 30.41
C LYS A 101 21.81 11.68 31.89
N ALA A 102 21.45 10.47 32.32
CA ALA A 102 21.70 10.04 33.69
C ALA A 102 23.21 9.97 33.97
N TYR A 103 24.00 9.29 33.14
CA TYR A 103 25.43 9.15 33.34
C TYR A 103 26.22 10.46 33.19
N GLY A 104 25.83 11.35 32.26
CA GLY A 104 26.44 12.68 32.10
C GLY A 104 26.03 13.70 33.17
N SER A 105 25.02 13.40 33.99
CA SER A 105 24.62 14.24 35.13
C SER A 105 25.34 13.87 36.44
N PHE A 106 26.17 12.82 36.43
CA PHE A 106 26.99 12.38 37.56
C PHE A 106 28.49 12.67 37.37
N SER A 107 28.86 13.37 36.29
CA SER A 107 30.22 13.85 35.99
C SER A 107 30.25 15.36 35.99
#